data_AF-A0A668AT67-F1
#
_entry.id   AF-A0A668AT67-F1
#
_cell.length_a   1.000
_cell.length_b   1.000
_cell.length_c   1.000
_cell.angle_alpha   90.00
_cell.angle_beta   90.00
_cell.angle_gamma   90.00
#
_symmetry.space_group_name_H-M   'P 1'
#
loop_
_entity.id
_entity.type
_entity.pdbx_description
1 polymer ?
#
loop_
_entity_poly.entity_id
_entity_poly.type
_entity_poly.pdbx_seq_one_letter_code
_entity_poly.pdbx_strand_id
1 'polypeptide(L)'
;RCAAPDRDVYQEVTKKLFGEQKVSTHPVPEYMEGGEIPRYCLNKAGLNSVKKILLCLGKYFPDMNFCPILPALVSLILHFSEDEAECFYSISRLISYKDPNKRYIDQTFLTYRASCMTFGDLANKYCRGIRKLIASSDQNLFEFYSDWIMWIFADLPFTYAIRVLDVYLLEGYKVLYRVALALLSLYKVSVSSRVADVEDFRRDMKSFVQNVARHCTAEKLLEKAFMIQMATRRELNLLFNANMDSLMQKGVHIQQKRWVQAVQMVDFSTFSSSVVTRTEMRVVWAWIPERFALFSPIRLFSTTEHNRSLDSFYSHVEGHEPTVLILKTVDEEVCGAFLSTDVIERRKHDSEGLTYFGTGESFVFTLRPSMERYQQTMVNIMTRRLSTLTCPAGTPQDPSYLTIPFTAPSEEPLCAKDAVLTWCFSCVFPVLSGGDGGHALCLHADLEGGSTEPCDTFKSIPLCRGQFKIQSLEVWGSVFLSDSQQLYIF
;
A
#
# COMPACT_ATOMS: atom_id res chain seq x y z
N ARG A 1 13.85 6.22 30.18
CA ARG A 1 13.55 7.64 29.83
C ARG A 1 14.85 8.23 29.31
N CYS A 2 15.02 8.41 28.00
CA CYS A 2 16.23 9.04 27.47
C CYS A 2 16.08 10.56 27.64
N ALA A 3 17.01 11.19 28.36
CA ALA A 3 17.09 12.64 28.47
C ALA A 3 17.25 13.26 27.07
N ALA A 4 16.78 14.49 26.87
CA ALA A 4 17.05 15.20 25.62
C ALA A 4 18.58 15.25 25.39
N PRO A 5 19.06 14.91 24.19
CA PRO A 5 20.50 14.87 23.93
C PRO A 5 21.07 16.28 24.12
N ASP A 6 22.08 16.45 24.95
CA ASP A 6 22.86 17.69 25.06
C ASP A 6 24.04 17.64 24.06
N ARG A 7 24.57 18.79 23.60
CA ARG A 7 25.74 18.83 22.70
C ARG A 7 26.92 18.06 23.29
N ASP A 8 27.04 18.04 24.61
CA ASP A 8 28.09 17.34 25.36
C ASP A 8 28.05 15.81 25.19
N VAL A 9 26.87 15.23 24.92
CA VAL A 9 26.70 13.79 24.68
C VAL A 9 27.55 13.34 23.49
N TYR A 10 27.65 14.16 22.43
CA TYR A 10 28.46 13.83 21.28
C TYR A 10 29.95 13.66 21.66
N GLN A 11 30.46 14.55 22.49
CA GLN A 11 31.86 14.54 22.91
C GLN A 11 32.17 13.30 23.75
N GLU A 12 31.27 12.94 24.67
CA GLU A 12 31.40 11.73 25.48
C GLU A 12 31.40 10.45 24.64
N VAL A 13 30.46 10.33 23.70
CA VAL A 13 30.33 9.16 22.83
C VAL A 13 31.56 9.06 21.90
N THR A 14 32.01 10.19 21.36
CA THR A 14 33.20 10.27 20.51
C THR A 14 34.46 9.85 21.28
N LYS A 15 34.66 10.35 22.51
CA LYS A 15 35.79 9.96 23.37
C LYS A 15 35.79 8.46 23.66
N LYS A 16 34.60 7.88 23.92
CA LYS A 16 34.42 6.44 24.15
C LYS A 16 34.62 5.58 22.89
N LEU A 17 34.46 6.12 21.68
CA LEU A 17 34.58 5.36 20.43
C LEU A 17 35.96 5.49 19.77
N PHE A 18 36.53 6.68 19.74
CA PHE A 18 37.73 6.98 18.96
C PHE A 18 38.95 7.30 19.83
N GLY A 19 38.80 7.36 21.15
CA GLY A 19 39.86 7.80 22.05
C GLY A 19 40.39 9.18 21.70
N GLU A 20 41.67 9.42 21.96
CA GLU A 20 42.32 10.72 21.68
C GLU A 20 42.74 10.88 20.20
N GLN A 21 42.87 9.78 19.45
CA GLN A 21 43.44 9.81 18.10
C GLN A 21 42.49 10.31 17.01
N LYS A 22 41.17 10.50 17.29
CA LYS A 22 40.14 11.08 16.40
C LYS A 22 40.02 10.51 14.96
N VAL A 23 40.77 9.46 14.59
CA VAL A 23 40.73 8.81 13.27
C VAL A 23 39.83 7.57 13.33
N SER A 24 38.86 7.46 12.41
CA SER A 24 37.91 6.35 12.38
C SER A 24 38.29 5.28 11.34
N THR A 25 38.84 4.15 11.80
CA THR A 25 39.03 2.92 11.01
C THR A 25 37.85 1.96 11.08
N HIS A 26 36.80 2.31 11.84
CA HIS A 26 35.63 1.46 12.07
C HIS A 26 34.86 1.17 10.78
N PRO A 27 34.20 0.00 10.66
CA PRO A 27 33.27 -0.26 9.56
C PRO A 27 32.10 0.72 9.60
N VAL A 28 31.38 0.87 8.49
CA VAL A 28 30.11 1.63 8.49
C VAL A 28 29.06 0.89 9.34
N PRO A 29 28.15 1.62 10.01
CA PRO A 29 27.12 0.98 10.83
C PRO A 29 26.23 -0.01 10.08
N GLU A 30 25.88 -1.12 10.74
CA GLU A 30 25.08 -2.22 10.16
C GLU A 30 23.67 -1.80 9.76
N TYR A 31 23.05 -0.87 10.50
CA TYR A 31 21.71 -0.35 10.20
C TYR A 31 21.59 0.35 8.84
N MET A 32 22.71 0.60 8.14
CA MET A 32 22.76 1.16 6.80
C MET A 32 22.63 0.11 5.69
N GLU A 33 22.69 -1.20 6.02
CA GLU A 33 22.68 -2.31 5.04
C GLU A 33 23.76 -2.17 3.94
N GLY A 34 24.92 -1.61 4.30
CA GLY A 34 25.99 -1.36 3.32
C GLY A 34 25.71 -0.22 2.34
N GLY A 35 24.66 0.58 2.59
CA GLY A 35 24.33 1.77 1.81
C GLY A 35 25.47 2.79 1.77
N GLU A 36 25.62 3.43 0.62
CA GLU A 36 26.62 4.49 0.45
C GLU A 36 26.22 5.76 1.20
N ILE A 37 27.22 6.50 1.69
CA ILE A 37 27.00 7.84 2.26
C ILE A 37 26.88 8.83 1.10
N PRO A 38 25.71 9.46 0.86
CA PRO A 38 25.56 10.40 -0.24
C PRO A 38 26.48 11.60 -0.03
N ARG A 39 27.40 11.83 -0.98
CA ARG A 39 28.42 12.86 -0.84
C ARG A 39 27.85 14.27 -0.90
N TYR A 40 26.85 14.50 -1.77
CA TYR A 40 26.38 15.84 -2.10
C TYR A 40 27.55 16.80 -2.39
N CYS A 41 27.69 17.87 -1.62
CA CYS A 41 28.77 18.85 -1.73
C CYS A 41 29.86 18.68 -0.66
N LEU A 42 29.83 17.62 0.15
CA LEU A 42 30.82 17.38 1.20
C LEU A 42 32.21 17.10 0.60
N ASN A 43 33.23 17.70 1.21
CA ASN A 43 34.61 17.34 0.94
C ASN A 43 35.00 16.04 1.69
N LYS A 44 36.25 15.60 1.57
CA LYS A 44 36.73 14.37 2.24
C LYS A 44 36.63 14.45 3.77
N ALA A 45 36.89 15.61 4.35
CA ALA A 45 36.78 15.81 5.79
C ALA A 45 35.31 15.74 6.25
N GLY A 46 34.39 16.37 5.51
CA GLY A 46 32.95 16.30 5.76
C GLY A 46 32.41 14.87 5.70
N LEU A 47 32.83 14.06 4.71
CA LEU A 47 32.47 12.64 4.65
C LEU A 47 32.97 11.86 5.87
N ASN A 48 34.18 12.15 6.35
CA ASN A 48 34.71 11.53 7.56
C ASN A 48 33.89 11.94 8.80
N SER A 49 33.48 13.21 8.88
CA SER A 49 32.59 13.71 9.94
C SER A 49 31.22 13.02 9.92
N VAL A 50 30.59 12.86 8.75
CA VAL A 50 29.35 12.08 8.62
C VAL A 50 29.53 10.66 9.15
N LYS A 51 30.60 9.96 8.73
CA LYS A 51 30.89 8.60 9.20
C LYS A 51 31.02 8.55 10.72
N LYS A 52 31.73 9.50 11.33
CA LYS A 52 31.87 9.59 12.80
C LYS A 52 30.52 9.82 13.48
N ILE A 53 29.70 10.73 12.98
CA ILE A 53 28.36 11.02 13.52
C ILE A 53 27.47 9.78 13.44
N LEU A 54 27.45 9.07 12.32
CA LEU A 54 26.69 7.83 12.14
C LEU A 54 27.10 6.74 13.15
N LEU A 55 28.40 6.56 13.38
CA LEU A 55 28.93 5.64 14.40
C LEU A 55 28.48 6.03 15.82
N CYS A 56 28.55 7.32 16.16
CA CYS A 56 28.07 7.82 17.44
C CYS A 56 26.57 7.60 17.62
N LEU A 57 25.76 7.84 16.57
CA LEU A 57 24.31 7.62 16.58
C LEU A 57 23.96 6.15 16.81
N GLY A 58 24.66 5.23 16.13
CA GLY A 58 24.47 3.79 16.33
C GLY A 58 24.76 3.34 17.77
N LYS A 59 25.79 3.91 18.39
CA LYS A 59 26.11 3.61 19.79
C LYS A 59 25.12 4.24 20.78
N TYR A 60 24.59 5.41 20.44
CA TYR A 60 23.67 6.14 21.32
C TYR A 60 22.23 5.60 21.24
N PHE A 61 21.81 5.09 20.08
CA PHE A 61 20.49 4.49 19.84
C PHE A 61 20.60 2.98 19.57
N PRO A 62 20.79 2.14 20.61
CA PRO A 62 21.01 0.70 20.44
C PRO A 62 19.80 -0.04 19.86
N ASP A 63 18.60 0.51 19.98
CA ASP A 63 17.36 -0.09 19.44
C ASP A 63 17.23 0.10 17.91
N MET A 64 18.03 1.00 17.32
CA MET A 64 18.00 1.27 15.87
C MET A 64 18.74 0.16 15.11
N ASN A 65 17.99 -0.69 14.42
CA ASN A 65 18.52 -1.82 13.66
C ASN A 65 18.49 -1.64 12.15
N PHE A 66 17.69 -0.71 11.62
CA PHE A 66 17.58 -0.49 10.19
C PHE A 66 17.10 0.93 9.88
N CYS A 67 17.94 1.73 9.21
CA CYS A 67 17.64 3.13 8.93
C CYS A 67 18.40 3.64 7.69
N PRO A 68 17.99 3.26 6.47
CA PRO A 68 18.73 3.57 5.23
C PRO A 68 18.75 5.07 4.87
N ILE A 69 17.82 5.85 5.41
CA ILE A 69 17.75 7.31 5.19
C ILE A 69 18.78 8.09 6.03
N LEU A 70 19.26 7.54 7.14
CA LEU A 70 20.07 8.30 8.10
C LEU A 70 21.37 8.86 7.51
N PRO A 71 22.13 8.13 6.67
CA PRO A 71 23.35 8.66 6.05
C PRO A 71 23.10 9.93 5.23
N ALA A 72 21.98 9.97 4.52
CA ALA A 72 21.59 11.14 3.73
C ALA A 72 21.22 12.34 4.61
N LEU A 73 20.40 12.12 5.65
CA LEU A 73 19.99 13.19 6.56
C LEU A 73 21.19 13.77 7.31
N VAL A 74 22.10 12.93 7.82
CA VAL A 74 23.34 13.39 8.47
C VAL A 74 24.17 14.19 7.47
N SER A 75 24.31 13.71 6.23
CA SER A 75 25.06 14.43 5.20
C SER A 75 24.46 15.79 4.89
N LEU A 76 23.14 15.89 4.70
CA LEU A 76 22.47 17.15 4.40
C LEU A 76 22.51 18.14 5.58
N ILE A 77 22.18 17.70 6.79
CA ILE A 77 22.18 18.58 7.98
C ILE A 77 23.59 19.07 8.31
N LEU A 78 24.63 18.25 8.10
CA LEU A 78 26.01 18.66 8.33
C LEU A 78 26.44 19.85 7.44
N HIS A 79 25.85 20.05 6.26
CA HIS A 79 26.17 21.22 5.42
C HIS A 79 25.83 22.56 6.10
N PHE A 80 24.91 22.55 7.08
CA PHE A 80 24.40 23.74 7.75
C PHE A 80 24.65 23.73 9.26
N SER A 81 25.38 22.74 9.76
CA SER A 81 25.78 22.67 11.16
C SER A 81 27.12 23.38 11.37
N GLU A 82 27.28 24.07 12.48
CA GLU A 82 28.52 24.69 12.93
C GLU A 82 29.63 23.63 13.13
N ASP A 83 29.26 22.49 13.73
CA ASP A 83 30.16 21.39 14.02
C ASP A 83 29.46 20.00 14.02
N GLU A 84 30.25 18.95 14.27
CA GLU A 84 29.74 17.57 14.36
C GLU A 84 28.73 17.39 15.52
N ALA A 85 28.86 18.15 16.61
CA ALA A 85 28.03 18.02 17.79
C ALA A 85 26.63 18.60 17.56
N GLU A 86 26.52 19.74 16.87
CA GLU A 86 25.24 20.32 16.46
C GLU A 86 24.51 19.42 15.46
N CYS A 87 25.22 18.85 14.49
CA CYS A 87 24.63 17.90 13.55
C CYS A 87 24.11 16.64 14.29
N PHE A 88 24.92 16.09 15.21
CA PHE A 88 24.53 14.95 16.03
C PHE A 88 23.31 15.26 16.90
N TYR A 89 23.28 16.44 17.55
CA TYR A 89 22.16 16.92 18.34
C TYR A 89 20.88 16.97 17.50
N SER A 90 20.94 17.64 16.35
CA SER A 90 19.80 17.84 15.46
C SER A 90 19.23 16.51 14.97
N ILE A 91 20.09 15.59 14.51
CA ILE A 91 19.66 14.26 14.07
C ILE A 91 19.08 13.44 15.24
N SER A 92 19.71 13.50 16.42
CA SER A 92 19.23 12.80 17.61
C SER A 92 17.84 13.28 18.03
N ARG A 93 17.52 14.57 17.83
CA ARG A 93 16.17 15.12 18.03
C ARG A 93 15.16 14.56 17.05
N LEU A 94 15.52 14.40 15.77
CA LEU A 94 14.66 13.77 14.76
C LEU A 94 14.38 12.30 15.07
N ILE A 95 15.41 11.54 15.49
CA ILE A 95 15.28 10.13 15.89
C ILE A 95 14.39 10.00 17.13
N SER A 96 14.58 10.89 18.11
CA SER A 96 13.85 10.84 19.39
C SER A 96 12.43 11.39 19.31
N TYR A 97 11.98 11.86 18.15
CA TYR A 97 10.68 12.49 17.99
C TYR A 97 9.57 11.44 17.89
N LYS A 98 8.63 11.46 18.85
CA LYS A 98 7.62 10.40 19.02
C LYS A 98 6.19 10.81 18.71
N ASP A 99 5.94 12.02 18.18
CA ASP A 99 4.58 12.39 17.77
C ASP A 99 4.19 11.59 16.50
N PRO A 100 3.16 10.73 16.56
CA PRO A 100 2.74 9.93 15.41
C PRO A 100 2.23 10.80 14.25
N ASN A 101 1.76 12.02 14.49
CA ASN A 101 1.33 12.93 13.43
C ASN A 101 2.50 13.62 12.72
N LYS A 102 3.70 13.56 13.29
CA LYS A 102 4.86 14.27 12.78
C LYS A 102 6.15 13.47 13.01
N ARG A 103 6.11 12.17 12.70
CA ARG A 103 7.30 11.31 12.71
C ARG A 103 8.30 11.71 11.62
N TYR A 104 9.57 11.37 11.85
CA TYR A 104 10.68 11.65 10.96
C TYR A 104 11.38 10.37 10.51
N ILE A 105 12.04 9.66 11.42
CA ILE A 105 12.96 8.57 11.08
C ILE A 105 12.40 7.22 11.54
N ASP A 106 12.16 6.33 10.57
CA ASP A 106 11.92 4.90 10.81
C ASP A 106 13.24 4.24 11.25
N GLN A 107 13.22 3.52 12.38
CA GLN A 107 14.44 3.02 13.06
C GLN A 107 14.60 1.51 12.99
N THR A 108 13.60 0.80 12.47
CA THR A 108 13.57 -0.67 12.44
C THR A 108 13.22 -1.20 11.06
N PHE A 109 13.64 -2.43 10.78
CA PHE A 109 13.35 -3.08 9.50
C PHE A 109 11.84 -3.18 9.25
N LEU A 110 11.08 -3.50 10.29
CA LEU A 110 9.63 -3.58 10.25
C LEU A 110 8.98 -2.23 9.89
N THR A 111 9.40 -1.13 10.54
CA THR A 111 8.85 0.20 10.26
C THR A 111 9.19 0.68 8.85
N TYR A 112 10.42 0.41 8.39
CA TYR A 112 10.82 0.66 7.01
C TYR A 112 10.00 -0.15 5.99
N ARG A 113 9.78 -1.45 6.22
CA ARG A 113 8.97 -2.29 5.34
C ARG A 113 7.51 -1.82 5.30
N ALA A 114 6.95 -1.48 6.45
CA ALA A 114 5.61 -0.90 6.53
C ALA A 114 5.52 0.44 5.78
N SER A 115 6.56 1.28 5.80
CA SER A 115 6.57 2.54 5.04
C SER A 115 6.70 2.32 3.53
N CYS A 116 7.45 1.30 3.08
CA CYS A 116 7.48 0.87 1.68
C CYS A 116 6.10 0.41 1.19
N MET A 117 5.42 -0.46 1.95
CA MET A 117 4.06 -0.91 1.62
C MET A 117 3.06 0.25 1.61
N THR A 118 3.15 1.14 2.60
CA THR A 118 2.31 2.34 2.65
C THR A 118 2.50 3.19 1.40
N PHE A 119 3.74 3.38 0.93
CA PHE A 119 3.98 4.09 -0.31
C PHE A 119 3.44 3.34 -1.54
N GLY A 120 3.59 2.01 -1.60
CA GLY A 120 2.99 1.17 -2.64
C GLY A 120 1.47 1.34 -2.75
N ASP A 121 0.76 1.34 -1.61
CA ASP A 121 -0.67 1.60 -1.53
C ASP A 121 -1.04 3.01 -2.02
N LEU A 122 -0.26 4.02 -1.63
CA LEU A 122 -0.45 5.38 -2.13
C LEU A 122 -0.21 5.46 -3.65
N ALA A 123 0.83 4.82 -4.18
CA ALA A 123 1.08 4.75 -5.61
C ALA A 123 -0.07 4.04 -6.35
N ASN A 124 -0.65 2.99 -5.75
CA ASN A 124 -1.83 2.30 -6.28
C ASN A 124 -3.09 3.18 -6.31
N LYS A 125 -3.21 4.13 -5.38
CA LYS A 125 -4.30 5.11 -5.34
C LYS A 125 -4.10 6.26 -6.32
N TYR A 126 -2.94 6.93 -6.27
CA TYR A 126 -2.70 8.20 -6.97
C TYR A 126 -1.97 8.05 -8.32
N CYS A 127 -1.30 6.92 -8.58
CA CYS A 127 -0.42 6.70 -9.73
C CYS A 127 -0.71 5.38 -10.47
N ARG A 128 -2.00 5.03 -10.65
CA ARG A 128 -2.47 3.78 -11.27
C ARG A 128 -1.79 3.42 -12.60
N GLY A 129 -1.57 4.41 -13.46
CA GLY A 129 -1.03 4.19 -14.81
C GLY A 129 0.38 3.62 -14.83
N ILE A 130 1.32 4.20 -14.07
CA ILE A 130 2.70 3.67 -14.01
C ILE A 130 2.76 2.33 -13.28
N ARG A 131 1.92 2.15 -12.26
CA ARG A 131 1.80 0.86 -11.57
C ARG A 131 1.38 -0.26 -12.53
N LYS A 132 0.38 -0.01 -13.39
CA LYS A 132 -0.04 -0.96 -14.44
C LYS A 132 1.09 -1.25 -15.44
N LEU A 133 1.84 -0.24 -15.85
CA LEU A 133 2.98 -0.42 -16.77
C LEU A 133 4.04 -1.35 -16.17
N ILE A 134 4.46 -1.10 -14.93
CA ILE A 134 5.48 -1.93 -14.26
C ILE A 134 4.93 -3.33 -13.99
N ALA A 135 3.67 -3.46 -13.56
CA ALA A 135 3.02 -4.74 -13.32
C ALA A 135 2.94 -5.62 -14.57
N SER A 136 2.84 -4.99 -15.75
CA SER A 136 2.80 -5.67 -17.04
C SER A 136 4.18 -6.15 -17.50
N SER A 137 5.25 -5.68 -16.86
CA SER A 137 6.63 -6.16 -17.07
C SER A 137 6.96 -7.30 -16.11
N ASP A 138 8.12 -7.95 -16.31
CA ASP A 138 8.56 -8.99 -15.40
C ASP A 138 9.19 -8.48 -14.08
N GLN A 139 9.27 -7.16 -13.90
CA GLN A 139 9.87 -6.51 -12.74
C GLN A 139 9.01 -6.62 -11.47
N ASN A 140 9.68 -6.69 -10.31
CA ASN A 140 9.03 -6.76 -9.02
C ASN A 140 8.56 -5.37 -8.55
N LEU A 141 7.24 -5.22 -8.35
CA LEU A 141 6.64 -3.95 -7.91
C LEU A 141 7.07 -3.51 -6.52
N PHE A 142 7.17 -4.46 -5.57
CA PHE A 142 7.57 -4.14 -4.21
C PHE A 142 9.00 -3.60 -4.19
N GLU A 143 9.94 -4.26 -4.88
CA GLU A 143 11.30 -3.77 -4.99
C GLU A 143 11.38 -2.39 -5.64
N PHE A 144 10.61 -2.17 -6.71
CA PHE A 144 10.54 -0.85 -7.34
C PHE A 144 10.10 0.24 -6.35
N TYR A 145 9.01 0.02 -5.61
CA TYR A 145 8.52 1.02 -4.65
C TYR A 145 9.34 1.09 -3.36
N SER A 146 10.14 0.07 -3.03
CA SER A 146 10.97 0.08 -1.82
C SER A 146 12.04 1.18 -1.86
N ASP A 147 12.47 1.60 -3.05
CA ASP A 147 13.43 2.70 -3.23
C ASP A 147 12.81 4.11 -3.08
N TRP A 148 11.52 4.24 -2.77
CA TRP A 148 10.80 5.53 -2.81
C TRP A 148 11.46 6.66 -2.01
N ILE A 149 12.04 6.33 -0.86
CA ILE A 149 12.70 7.29 0.01
C ILE A 149 14.13 7.61 -0.47
N MET A 150 14.76 6.66 -1.15
CA MET A 150 16.08 6.81 -1.78
C MET A 150 16.00 7.73 -2.99
N TRP A 151 14.89 7.72 -3.73
CA TRP A 151 14.63 8.72 -4.77
C TRP A 151 14.79 10.14 -4.22
N ILE A 152 14.32 10.40 -2.99
CA ILE A 152 14.36 11.73 -2.39
C ILE A 152 15.74 12.05 -1.81
N PHE A 153 16.32 11.13 -1.05
CA PHE A 153 17.48 11.43 -0.20
C PHE A 153 18.81 10.84 -0.69
N ALA A 154 18.81 10.03 -1.74
CA ALA A 154 20.03 9.54 -2.36
C ALA A 154 20.15 10.00 -3.82
N ASP A 155 19.04 10.06 -4.55
CA ASP A 155 19.08 10.26 -6.00
C ASP A 155 18.76 11.71 -6.43
N LEU A 156 17.95 12.46 -5.68
CA LEU A 156 17.68 13.86 -6.03
C LEU A 156 18.97 14.70 -5.98
N PRO A 157 19.17 15.62 -6.95
CA PRO A 157 20.26 16.57 -6.90
C PRO A 157 20.21 17.41 -5.62
N PHE A 158 21.37 17.81 -5.10
CA PHE A 158 21.51 18.51 -3.82
C PHE A 158 20.56 19.71 -3.65
N THR A 159 20.41 20.53 -4.70
CA THR A 159 19.52 21.71 -4.69
C THR A 159 18.04 21.36 -4.54
N TYR A 160 17.62 20.16 -4.96
CA TYR A 160 16.26 19.65 -4.77
C TYR A 160 16.12 19.03 -3.38
N ALA A 161 17.07 18.18 -3.00
CA ALA A 161 17.07 17.49 -1.71
C ALA A 161 17.01 18.48 -0.53
N ILE A 162 17.72 19.60 -0.57
CA ILE A 162 17.65 20.64 0.47
C ILE A 162 16.29 21.32 0.54
N ARG A 163 15.66 21.64 -0.60
CA ARG A 163 14.32 22.23 -0.61
C ARG A 163 13.27 21.28 -0.05
N VAL A 164 13.44 19.97 -0.28
CA VAL A 164 12.59 18.95 0.35
C VAL A 164 12.90 18.83 1.84
N LEU A 165 14.17 18.89 2.25
CA LEU A 165 14.59 18.85 3.65
C LEU A 165 13.97 20.01 4.45
N ASP A 166 13.99 21.24 3.95
CA ASP A 166 13.40 22.41 4.61
C ASP A 166 11.95 22.16 5.02
N VAL A 167 11.15 21.69 4.05
CA VAL A 167 9.73 21.43 4.25
C VAL A 167 9.52 20.19 5.11
N TYR A 168 10.36 19.17 4.96
CA TYR A 168 10.31 17.96 5.77
C TYR A 168 10.55 18.24 7.25
N LEU A 169 11.54 19.07 7.59
CA LEU A 169 11.79 19.50 8.97
C LEU A 169 10.57 20.21 9.56
N LEU A 170 9.81 20.96 8.76
CA LEU A 170 8.60 21.65 9.21
C LEU A 170 7.35 20.75 9.29
N GLU A 171 7.11 19.88 8.32
CA GLU A 171 5.85 19.14 8.12
C GLU A 171 5.90 17.67 8.59
N GLY A 172 7.10 17.08 8.66
CA GLY A 172 7.31 15.66 8.92
C GLY A 172 7.05 14.76 7.71
N TYR A 173 6.96 13.44 7.94
CA TYR A 173 6.95 12.39 6.91
C TYR A 173 5.96 12.58 5.74
N LYS A 174 4.81 13.22 5.97
CA LYS A 174 3.75 13.34 4.95
C LYS A 174 4.23 14.05 3.67
N VAL A 175 5.15 15.01 3.79
CA VAL A 175 5.71 15.69 2.60
C VAL A 175 6.52 14.74 1.73
N LEU A 176 7.20 13.75 2.31
CA LEU A 176 8.01 12.80 1.56
C LEU A 176 7.16 11.96 0.62
N TYR A 177 5.98 11.50 1.07
CA TYR A 177 5.03 10.83 0.20
C TYR A 177 4.56 11.71 -0.95
N ARG A 178 4.31 13.00 -0.71
CA ARG A 178 3.89 13.94 -1.76
C ARG A 178 4.98 14.10 -2.82
N VAL A 179 6.22 14.28 -2.40
CA VAL A 179 7.36 14.44 -3.31
C VAL A 179 7.61 13.16 -4.10
N ALA A 180 7.60 11.98 -3.46
CA ALA A 180 7.76 10.71 -4.15
C ALA A 180 6.64 10.44 -5.17
N LEU A 181 5.38 10.76 -4.85
CA LEU A 181 4.28 10.66 -5.82
C LEU A 181 4.41 11.67 -6.97
N ALA A 182 4.90 12.89 -6.68
CA ALA A 182 5.14 13.88 -7.72
C ALA A 182 6.24 13.43 -8.68
N LEU A 183 7.35 12.88 -8.17
CA LEU A 183 8.43 12.27 -8.95
C LEU A 183 7.90 11.11 -9.78
N LEU A 184 7.15 10.19 -9.18
CA LEU A 184 6.57 9.04 -9.88
C LEU A 184 5.62 9.45 -11.00
N SER A 185 4.84 10.53 -10.79
CA SER A 185 3.97 11.08 -11.83
C SER A 185 4.74 11.76 -12.96
N LEU A 186 5.86 12.43 -12.68
CA LEU A 186 6.73 12.98 -13.74
C LEU A 186 7.43 11.86 -14.50
N TYR A 187 7.89 10.83 -13.79
CA TYR A 187 8.50 9.64 -14.37
C TYR A 187 7.54 8.93 -15.33
N LYS A 188 6.26 8.76 -14.93
CA LYS A 188 5.22 8.22 -15.80
C LYS A 188 5.19 8.95 -17.15
N VAL A 189 5.19 10.28 -17.14
CA VAL A 189 5.15 11.08 -18.38
C VAL A 189 6.40 10.84 -19.23
N SER A 190 7.58 10.80 -18.58
CA SER A 190 8.87 10.58 -19.25
C SER A 190 9.00 9.18 -19.87
N VAL A 191 8.45 8.14 -19.22
CA VAL A 191 8.62 6.75 -19.65
C VAL A 191 7.54 6.26 -20.61
N SER A 192 6.34 6.89 -20.61
CA SER A 192 5.18 6.41 -21.38
C SER A 192 5.45 6.24 -22.89
N SER A 193 6.36 7.02 -23.48
CA SER A 193 6.71 6.91 -24.90
C SER A 193 7.82 5.90 -25.22
N ARG A 194 8.51 5.36 -24.21
CA ARG A 194 9.69 4.49 -24.36
C ARG A 194 9.65 3.25 -23.48
N VAL A 195 8.44 2.83 -23.08
CA VAL A 195 8.24 1.70 -22.16
C VAL A 195 8.92 0.42 -22.66
N ALA A 196 8.87 0.18 -23.98
CA ALA A 196 9.49 -0.99 -24.61
C ALA A 196 11.02 -1.04 -24.48
N ASP A 197 11.67 0.12 -24.25
CA ASP A 197 13.12 0.24 -24.15
C ASP A 197 13.62 0.14 -22.69
N VAL A 198 12.72 0.02 -21.71
CA VAL A 198 13.07 -0.04 -20.29
C VAL A 198 13.21 -1.48 -19.83
N GLU A 199 14.46 -1.94 -19.73
CA GLU A 199 14.78 -3.26 -19.18
C GLU A 199 14.61 -3.32 -17.64
N ASP A 200 15.02 -2.26 -16.95
CA ASP A 200 15.08 -2.16 -15.49
C ASP A 200 14.47 -0.84 -15.02
N PHE A 201 13.20 -0.90 -14.60
CA PHE A 201 12.46 0.27 -14.12
C PHE A 201 13.09 0.91 -12.88
N ARG A 202 13.75 0.14 -11.99
CA ARG A 202 14.40 0.71 -10.79
C ARG A 202 15.58 1.59 -11.20
N ARG A 203 16.44 1.06 -12.08
CA ARG A 203 17.60 1.79 -12.59
C ARG A 203 17.20 3.00 -13.42
N ASP A 204 16.17 2.86 -14.25
CA ASP A 204 15.67 3.96 -15.07
C ASP A 204 15.04 5.07 -14.22
N MET A 205 14.25 4.72 -13.20
CA MET A 205 13.71 5.68 -12.23
C MET A 205 14.83 6.41 -11.48
N LYS A 206 15.85 5.69 -11.01
CA LYS A 206 17.03 6.30 -10.38
C LYS A 206 17.71 7.32 -11.32
N SER A 207 17.96 6.94 -12.57
CA SER A 207 18.57 7.82 -13.57
C SER A 207 17.69 9.04 -13.87
N PHE A 208 16.38 8.84 -13.98
CA PHE A 208 15.41 9.92 -14.15
C PHE A 208 15.46 10.93 -13.00
N VAL A 209 15.48 10.47 -11.75
CA VAL A 209 15.51 11.33 -10.56
C VAL A 209 16.83 12.10 -10.47
N GLN A 210 17.96 11.45 -10.75
CA GLN A 210 19.28 12.11 -10.82
C GLN A 210 19.32 13.22 -11.89
N ASN A 211 18.52 13.10 -12.94
CA ASN A 211 18.42 14.06 -14.04
C ASN A 211 17.12 14.89 -14.01
N VAL A 212 16.43 14.97 -12.86
CA VAL A 212 15.11 15.63 -12.74
C VAL A 212 15.09 17.09 -13.21
N ALA A 213 16.24 17.78 -13.17
CA ALA A 213 16.39 19.14 -13.64
C ALA A 213 16.09 19.32 -15.15
N ARG A 214 16.17 18.24 -15.94
CA ARG A 214 15.75 18.23 -17.35
C ARG A 214 14.23 18.25 -17.52
N HIS A 215 13.48 17.95 -16.46
CA HIS A 215 12.03 17.77 -16.49
C HIS A 215 11.28 18.85 -15.69
N CYS A 216 11.82 19.31 -14.55
CA CYS A 216 11.22 20.38 -13.77
C CYS A 216 12.23 21.06 -12.83
N THR A 217 11.92 22.28 -12.40
CA THR A 217 12.67 22.98 -11.33
C THR A 217 12.26 22.44 -9.95
N ALA A 218 13.08 22.70 -8.92
CA ALA A 218 12.75 22.29 -7.54
C ALA A 218 11.44 22.91 -7.04
N GLU A 219 11.17 24.16 -7.42
CA GLU A 219 9.92 24.86 -7.12
C GLU A 219 8.71 24.16 -7.75
N LYS A 220 8.77 23.88 -9.06
CA LYS A 220 7.71 23.16 -9.77
C LYS A 220 7.48 21.75 -9.23
N LEU A 221 8.53 21.06 -8.77
CA LEU A 221 8.41 19.76 -8.13
C LEU A 221 7.59 19.88 -6.83
N LEU A 222 7.92 20.85 -5.98
CA LEU A 222 7.20 21.07 -4.72
C LEU A 222 5.77 21.54 -4.95
N GLU A 223 5.53 22.48 -5.86
CA GLU A 223 4.17 22.89 -6.26
C GLU A 223 3.32 21.68 -6.63
N LYS A 224 3.84 20.83 -7.54
CA LYS A 224 3.16 19.62 -7.97
C LYS A 224 2.93 18.64 -6.82
N ALA A 225 3.87 18.51 -5.90
CA ALA A 225 3.74 17.67 -4.71
C ALA A 225 2.63 18.18 -3.78
N PHE A 226 2.52 19.49 -3.58
CA PHE A 226 1.52 20.10 -2.72
C PHE A 226 0.11 20.15 -3.33
N MET A 227 -0.01 20.11 -4.66
CA MET A 227 -1.30 19.96 -5.35
C MET A 227 -1.97 18.60 -5.10
N ILE A 228 -1.22 17.59 -4.64
CA ILE A 228 -1.77 16.26 -4.37
C ILE A 228 -2.68 16.32 -3.14
N GLN A 229 -3.98 16.11 -3.37
CA GLN A 229 -5.00 15.95 -2.34
C GLN A 229 -4.83 14.60 -1.63
N MET A 230 -3.88 14.57 -0.69
CA MET A 230 -3.48 13.37 0.04
C MET A 230 -4.27 13.19 1.32
N ALA A 231 -4.56 11.93 1.63
CA ALA A 231 -5.09 11.44 2.91
C ALA A 231 -4.50 12.14 4.14
N THR A 232 -5.31 12.34 5.16
CA THR A 232 -4.95 12.94 6.44
C THR A 232 -3.85 12.13 7.14
N ARG A 233 -3.12 12.75 8.09
CA ARG A 233 -2.10 12.06 8.90
C ARG A 233 -2.70 10.88 9.66
N ARG A 234 -3.94 11.01 10.13
CA ARG A 234 -4.68 9.93 10.79
C ARG A 234 -4.90 8.74 9.86
N GLU A 235 -5.40 8.97 8.65
CA GLU A 235 -5.61 7.91 7.66
C GLU A 235 -4.31 7.25 7.23
N LEU A 236 -3.24 8.05 7.03
CA LEU A 236 -1.91 7.52 6.71
C LEU A 236 -1.34 6.66 7.85
N ASN A 237 -1.54 7.06 9.10
CA ASN A 237 -1.12 6.28 10.26
C ASN A 237 -1.93 4.98 10.39
N LEU A 238 -3.24 5.00 10.11
CA LEU A 238 -4.05 3.80 10.09
C LEU A 238 -3.57 2.82 9.01
N LEU A 239 -3.28 3.31 7.80
CA LEU A 239 -2.75 2.49 6.71
C LEU A 239 -1.37 1.91 7.05
N PHE A 240 -0.47 2.74 7.60
CA PHE A 240 0.85 2.30 8.03
C PHE A 240 0.78 1.23 9.11
N ASN A 241 -0.07 1.41 10.12
CA ASN A 241 -0.23 0.44 11.20
C ASN A 241 -0.84 -0.86 10.68
N ALA A 242 -1.84 -0.81 9.79
CA ALA A 242 -2.41 -2.01 9.17
C ALA A 242 -1.36 -2.81 8.37
N ASN A 243 -0.48 -2.13 7.65
CA ASN A 243 0.63 -2.77 6.94
C ASN A 243 1.66 -3.36 7.92
N MET A 244 1.99 -2.64 8.99
CA MET A 244 2.89 -3.11 10.04
C MET A 244 2.34 -4.36 10.76
N ASP A 245 1.07 -4.34 11.15
CA ASP A 245 0.39 -5.46 11.82
C ASP A 245 0.36 -6.70 10.92
N SER A 246 0.09 -6.52 9.62
CA SER A 246 0.12 -7.62 8.65
C SER A 246 1.51 -8.24 8.52
N LEU A 247 2.57 -7.42 8.46
CA LEU A 247 3.95 -7.91 8.46
C LEU A 247 4.28 -8.69 9.73
N MET A 248 3.85 -8.21 10.89
CA MET A 248 4.05 -8.90 12.17
C MET A 248 3.33 -10.25 12.23
N GLN A 249 2.05 -10.29 11.84
CA GLN A 249 1.27 -11.53 11.79
C GLN A 249 1.89 -12.57 10.85
N LYS A 250 2.53 -12.10 9.78
CA LYS A 250 3.22 -12.93 8.78
C LYS A 250 4.69 -13.21 9.12
N GLY A 251 5.14 -12.92 10.35
CA GLY A 251 6.50 -13.22 10.81
C GLY A 251 7.60 -12.31 10.24
N VAL A 252 7.27 -11.26 9.51
CA VAL A 252 8.22 -10.35 8.84
C VAL A 252 8.64 -9.20 9.76
N HIS A 253 9.24 -9.51 10.91
CA HIS A 253 9.61 -8.51 11.93
C HIS A 253 11.13 -8.38 12.15
N ILE A 254 11.93 -9.34 11.70
CA ILE A 254 13.40 -9.33 11.80
C ILE A 254 14.01 -9.48 10.41
N GLN A 255 15.05 -8.70 10.12
CA GLN A 255 15.85 -8.84 8.91
C GLN A 255 16.65 -10.16 8.97
N GLN A 256 16.06 -11.26 8.50
CA GLN A 256 16.81 -12.47 8.15
C GLN A 256 16.84 -12.61 6.63
N LYS A 257 17.99 -13.04 6.09
CA LYS A 257 18.21 -13.25 4.64
C LYS A 257 17.09 -14.09 3.97
N ARG A 258 16.49 -15.02 4.72
CA ARG A 258 15.43 -15.92 4.25
C ARG A 258 14.07 -15.23 4.05
N TRP A 259 13.66 -14.34 4.97
CA TRP A 259 12.40 -13.57 4.85
C TRP A 259 12.49 -12.49 3.78
N VAL A 260 13.67 -11.89 3.62
CA VAL A 260 13.95 -10.92 2.57
C VAL A 260 13.66 -11.55 1.20
N GLN A 261 14.14 -12.78 0.94
CA GLN A 261 13.91 -13.50 -0.31
C GLN A 261 12.45 -13.98 -0.50
N ALA A 262 11.80 -14.49 0.55
CA ALA A 262 10.43 -15.03 0.45
C ALA A 262 9.35 -13.95 0.27
N VAL A 263 9.53 -12.77 0.87
CA VAL A 263 8.61 -11.61 0.73
C VAL A 263 8.98 -10.76 -0.48
N GLN A 264 10.24 -10.80 -0.95
CA GLN A 264 10.66 -10.02 -2.12
C GLN A 264 10.11 -10.53 -3.44
N MET A 265 9.75 -11.80 -3.59
CA MET A 265 9.31 -12.32 -4.88
C MET A 265 8.00 -13.05 -4.73
N VAL A 266 6.90 -12.32 -4.91
CA VAL A 266 5.67 -12.94 -5.43
C VAL A 266 6.07 -13.59 -6.75
N ASP A 267 6.29 -14.90 -6.69
CA ASP A 267 6.75 -15.68 -7.81
C ASP A 267 5.56 -16.14 -8.63
N PHE A 268 5.59 -15.82 -9.92
CA PHE A 268 4.62 -16.25 -10.92
C PHE A 268 5.22 -17.26 -11.90
N SER A 269 6.43 -17.78 -11.65
CA SER A 269 7.09 -18.77 -12.50
C SER A 269 6.24 -20.04 -12.63
N THR A 270 5.67 -20.50 -11.51
CA THR A 270 4.80 -21.67 -11.39
C THR A 270 3.32 -21.36 -11.64
N PHE A 271 2.97 -20.10 -11.95
CA PHE A 271 1.59 -19.69 -12.17
C PHE A 271 0.99 -20.36 -13.42
N SER A 272 -0.18 -20.97 -13.26
CA SER A 272 -0.96 -21.59 -14.34
C SER A 272 -2.45 -21.34 -14.14
N SER A 273 -3.11 -20.79 -15.17
CA SER A 273 -4.53 -20.47 -15.16
C SER A 273 -5.13 -20.75 -16.54
N SER A 274 -6.37 -21.22 -16.55
CA SER A 274 -7.19 -21.41 -17.76
C SER A 274 -7.93 -20.13 -18.16
N VAL A 275 -7.99 -19.15 -17.27
CA VAL A 275 -8.78 -17.92 -17.38
C VAL A 275 -7.90 -16.74 -17.80
N VAL A 276 -6.75 -16.57 -17.12
CA VAL A 276 -5.84 -15.42 -17.31
C VAL A 276 -4.41 -15.82 -17.62
N THR A 277 -3.73 -14.96 -18.37
CA THR A 277 -2.28 -15.02 -18.57
C THR A 277 -1.53 -14.60 -17.31
N ARG A 278 -0.23 -14.93 -17.24
CA ARG A 278 0.66 -14.46 -16.17
C ARG A 278 0.64 -12.94 -16.03
N THR A 279 0.73 -12.21 -17.13
CA THR A 279 0.74 -10.74 -17.16
C THR A 279 -0.58 -10.16 -16.63
N GLU A 280 -1.72 -10.73 -17.03
CA GLU A 280 -3.03 -10.34 -16.50
C GLU A 280 -3.11 -10.54 -14.99
N MET A 281 -2.67 -11.70 -14.48
CA MET A 281 -2.66 -11.94 -13.05
C MET A 281 -1.74 -10.97 -12.30
N ARG A 282 -0.55 -10.65 -12.83
CA ARG A 282 0.35 -9.65 -12.22
C ARG A 282 -0.32 -8.28 -12.11
N VAL A 283 -1.08 -7.87 -13.12
CA VAL A 283 -1.85 -6.62 -13.11
C VAL A 283 -2.94 -6.66 -12.04
N VAL A 284 -3.68 -7.77 -11.91
CA VAL A 284 -4.69 -7.94 -10.85
C VAL A 284 -4.03 -7.90 -9.46
N TRP A 285 -2.94 -8.62 -9.26
CA TRP A 285 -2.20 -8.64 -8.00
C TRP A 285 -1.64 -7.26 -7.65
N ALA A 286 -1.22 -6.49 -8.65
CA ALA A 286 -0.81 -5.11 -8.46
C ALA A 286 -1.94 -4.21 -7.96
N TRP A 287 -3.21 -4.53 -8.23
CA TRP A 287 -4.33 -3.71 -7.74
C TRP A 287 -4.68 -3.94 -6.28
N ILE A 288 -4.29 -5.08 -5.72
CA ILE A 288 -4.54 -5.48 -4.35
C ILE A 288 -3.69 -4.62 -3.38
N PRO A 289 -4.24 -4.20 -2.22
CA PRO A 289 -3.45 -3.55 -1.17
C PRO A 289 -2.21 -4.35 -0.79
N GLU A 290 -1.09 -3.68 -0.52
CA GLU A 290 0.22 -4.33 -0.36
C GLU A 290 0.21 -5.43 0.70
N ARG A 291 -0.50 -5.22 1.83
CA ARG A 291 -0.62 -6.22 2.91
C ARG A 291 -1.28 -7.53 2.50
N PHE A 292 -2.14 -7.48 1.50
CA PHE A 292 -2.86 -8.61 0.96
C PHE A 292 -2.09 -9.32 -0.16
N ALA A 293 -1.19 -8.60 -0.84
CA ALA A 293 -0.40 -9.10 -1.97
C ALA A 293 1.03 -9.57 -1.58
N LEU A 294 1.30 -9.81 -0.29
CA LEU A 294 2.63 -10.19 0.19
C LEU A 294 3.13 -11.57 -0.28
N PHE A 295 2.23 -12.47 -0.68
CA PHE A 295 2.57 -13.84 -1.09
C PHE A 295 2.05 -14.16 -2.49
N SER A 296 2.62 -15.21 -3.08
CA SER A 296 2.20 -15.74 -4.37
C SER A 296 0.73 -16.15 -4.37
N PRO A 297 0.02 -15.91 -5.48
CA PRO A 297 -1.35 -16.36 -5.64
C PRO A 297 -1.42 -17.88 -5.59
N ILE A 298 -2.39 -18.40 -4.83
CA ILE A 298 -2.75 -19.82 -4.85
C ILE A 298 -4.16 -19.99 -5.39
N ARG A 299 -4.39 -21.02 -6.20
CA ARG A 299 -5.74 -21.30 -6.70
C ARG A 299 -6.50 -22.10 -5.64
N LEU A 300 -7.60 -21.53 -5.17
CA LEU A 300 -8.49 -22.14 -4.19
C LEU A 300 -9.58 -22.96 -4.88
N PHE A 301 -10.11 -22.45 -5.99
CA PHE A 301 -11.22 -23.07 -6.70
C PHE A 301 -11.06 -22.91 -8.23
N SER A 302 -11.47 -23.93 -8.99
CA SER A 302 -11.65 -23.84 -10.44
C SER A 302 -12.87 -24.65 -10.88
N THR A 303 -13.71 -24.11 -11.76
CA THR A 303 -14.81 -24.86 -12.40
C THR A 303 -14.33 -25.92 -13.40
N THR A 304 -13.05 -25.96 -13.72
CA THR A 304 -12.46 -27.01 -14.58
C THR A 304 -12.01 -28.24 -13.78
N GLU A 305 -11.76 -28.06 -12.48
CA GLU A 305 -11.24 -29.11 -11.59
C GLU A 305 -12.28 -29.52 -10.54
N HIS A 306 -13.15 -28.60 -10.15
CA HIS A 306 -14.18 -28.80 -9.13
C HIS A 306 -15.58 -28.75 -9.72
N ASN A 307 -16.55 -29.24 -8.94
CA ASN A 307 -17.95 -29.25 -9.32
C ASN A 307 -18.50 -27.82 -9.44
N ARG A 308 -19.32 -27.58 -10.46
CA ARG A 308 -20.02 -26.31 -10.68
C ARG A 308 -21.22 -26.16 -9.76
N SER A 309 -20.97 -25.95 -8.48
CA SER A 309 -22.02 -25.65 -7.48
C SER A 309 -21.51 -24.66 -6.43
N LEU A 310 -22.43 -23.90 -5.84
CA LEU A 310 -22.07 -22.98 -4.77
C LEU A 310 -21.54 -23.70 -3.53
N ASP A 311 -22.03 -24.90 -3.23
CA ASP A 311 -21.54 -25.70 -2.12
C ASP A 311 -20.06 -26.06 -2.31
N SER A 312 -19.69 -26.50 -3.52
CA SER A 312 -18.29 -26.78 -3.85
C SER A 312 -17.45 -25.50 -3.84
N PHE A 313 -18.00 -24.35 -4.27
CA PHE A 313 -17.29 -23.08 -4.17
C PHE A 313 -16.99 -22.73 -2.71
N TYR A 314 -18.02 -22.71 -1.85
CA TYR A 314 -17.87 -22.25 -0.48
C TYR A 314 -16.97 -23.19 0.33
N SER A 315 -17.03 -24.50 0.10
CA SER A 315 -16.17 -25.45 0.81
C SER A 315 -14.67 -25.26 0.56
N HIS A 316 -14.29 -24.62 -0.56
CA HIS A 316 -12.89 -24.36 -0.92
C HIS A 316 -12.44 -22.93 -0.63
N VAL A 317 -13.37 -21.98 -0.55
CA VAL A 317 -13.07 -20.55 -0.45
C VAL A 317 -13.27 -20.00 0.97
N GLU A 318 -14.18 -20.56 1.76
CA GLU A 318 -14.35 -20.18 3.17
C GLU A 318 -13.08 -20.43 3.98
N GLY A 319 -12.76 -19.51 4.89
CA GLY A 319 -11.53 -19.55 5.68
C GLY A 319 -10.33 -18.87 4.99
N HIS A 320 -10.49 -18.44 3.74
CA HIS A 320 -9.46 -17.70 3.01
C HIS A 320 -9.82 -16.22 2.87
N GLU A 321 -8.93 -15.37 3.38
CA GLU A 321 -9.03 -13.91 3.25
C GLU A 321 -7.64 -13.32 2.92
N PRO A 322 -7.54 -12.43 1.91
CA PRO A 322 -8.58 -12.04 0.95
C PRO A 322 -8.61 -12.99 -0.26
N THR A 323 -9.59 -12.78 -1.15
CA THR A 323 -9.75 -13.60 -2.37
C THR A 323 -9.99 -12.76 -3.62
N VAL A 324 -9.60 -13.32 -4.77
CA VAL A 324 -9.82 -12.76 -6.11
C VAL A 324 -10.61 -13.79 -6.90
N LEU A 325 -11.84 -13.43 -7.29
CA LEU A 325 -12.65 -14.19 -8.22
C LEU A 325 -12.39 -13.69 -9.64
N ILE A 326 -12.06 -14.60 -10.56
CA ILE A 326 -11.85 -14.28 -11.97
C ILE A 326 -12.67 -15.26 -12.82
N LEU A 327 -13.42 -14.74 -13.79
CA LEU A 327 -14.15 -15.56 -14.74
C LEU A 327 -13.84 -15.19 -16.17
N LYS A 328 -13.99 -16.18 -17.04
CA LYS A 328 -13.94 -16.08 -18.49
C LYS A 328 -15.31 -16.47 -19.04
N THR A 329 -15.91 -15.59 -19.84
CA THR A 329 -17.19 -15.85 -20.50
C THR A 329 -16.98 -16.67 -21.77
N VAL A 330 -18.06 -17.28 -22.29
CA VAL A 330 -18.05 -17.97 -23.60
C VAL A 330 -17.77 -17.01 -24.77
N ASP A 331 -17.96 -15.70 -24.56
CA ASP A 331 -17.63 -14.65 -25.52
C ASP A 331 -16.15 -14.18 -25.36
N GLU A 332 -15.33 -14.93 -24.63
CA GLU A 332 -13.89 -14.66 -24.40
C GLU A 332 -13.58 -13.36 -23.61
N GLU A 333 -14.60 -12.74 -23.00
CA GLU A 333 -14.45 -11.62 -22.08
C GLU A 333 -13.97 -12.14 -20.72
N VAL A 334 -13.15 -11.34 -20.02
CA VAL A 334 -12.59 -11.71 -18.72
C VAL A 334 -12.80 -10.59 -17.74
N CYS A 335 -13.45 -10.90 -16.62
CA CYS A 335 -13.75 -9.95 -15.56
C CYS A 335 -13.73 -10.64 -14.18
N GLY A 336 -13.81 -9.86 -13.12
CA GLY A 336 -13.70 -10.41 -11.78
C GLY A 336 -13.89 -9.40 -10.66
N ALA A 337 -13.65 -9.89 -9.45
CA ALA A 337 -13.85 -9.18 -8.20
C ALA A 337 -12.73 -9.51 -7.20
N PHE A 338 -12.24 -8.51 -6.48
CA PHE A 338 -11.43 -8.68 -5.29
C PHE A 338 -12.30 -8.49 -4.05
N LEU A 339 -12.30 -9.49 -3.18
CA LEU A 339 -13.02 -9.51 -1.91
C LEU A 339 -12.03 -9.36 -0.76
N SER A 340 -12.12 -8.24 -0.05
CA SER A 340 -11.21 -7.92 1.04
C SER A 340 -11.49 -8.70 2.33
N THR A 341 -12.60 -9.43 2.42
CA THR A 341 -13.03 -10.20 3.61
C THR A 341 -13.39 -11.62 3.22
N ASP A 342 -13.30 -12.55 4.17
CA ASP A 342 -13.77 -13.92 4.00
C ASP A 342 -15.27 -13.96 3.59
N VAL A 343 -15.58 -14.86 2.65
CA VAL A 343 -16.95 -15.12 2.19
C VAL A 343 -17.84 -15.73 3.29
N ILE A 344 -17.28 -16.24 4.39
CA ILE A 344 -18.06 -16.73 5.55
C ILE A 344 -18.84 -15.61 6.25
N GLU A 345 -18.39 -14.36 6.14
CA GLU A 345 -19.07 -13.19 6.75
C GLU A 345 -20.51 -13.04 6.28
N ARG A 346 -20.85 -13.58 5.09
CA ARG A 346 -22.23 -13.60 4.58
C ARG A 346 -23.23 -14.25 5.56
N ARG A 347 -22.78 -15.20 6.38
CA ARG A 347 -23.62 -15.91 7.38
C ARG A 347 -23.94 -15.07 8.62
N LYS A 348 -23.21 -13.97 8.87
CA LYS A 348 -23.40 -13.14 10.08
C LYS A 348 -24.54 -12.13 9.95
N HIS A 349 -25.02 -11.89 8.73
CA HIS A 349 -25.95 -10.81 8.42
C HIS A 349 -27.37 -11.29 8.08
N ASP A 350 -27.68 -12.57 8.30
CA ASP A 350 -29.00 -13.18 8.03
C ASP A 350 -30.15 -12.62 8.91
N SER A 351 -29.86 -11.77 9.90
CA SER A 351 -30.85 -11.31 10.89
C SER A 351 -31.56 -9.97 10.59
N GLU A 352 -31.05 -9.11 9.69
CA GLU A 352 -31.51 -7.70 9.60
C GLU A 352 -31.78 -7.14 8.18
N GLY A 353 -31.74 -7.97 7.12
CA GLY A 353 -32.06 -7.53 5.76
C GLY A 353 -30.93 -6.79 5.03
N LEU A 354 -30.87 -7.03 3.71
CA LEU A 354 -29.81 -6.65 2.75
C LEU A 354 -28.37 -6.99 3.21
N THR A 355 -27.89 -8.17 2.77
CA THR A 355 -26.61 -8.78 3.11
C THR A 355 -25.46 -8.28 2.24
N TYR A 356 -24.85 -7.16 2.62
CA TYR A 356 -23.59 -6.72 2.03
C TYR A 356 -22.42 -7.11 2.94
N PHE A 357 -21.38 -7.71 2.38
CA PHE A 357 -20.12 -8.04 3.07
C PHE A 357 -18.92 -7.54 2.26
N GLY A 358 -17.79 -7.30 2.92
CA GLY A 358 -16.63 -6.63 2.33
C GLY A 358 -16.32 -5.28 2.97
N THR A 359 -15.11 -4.77 2.73
CA THR A 359 -14.71 -3.41 3.13
C THR A 359 -14.71 -2.48 1.92
N GLY A 360 -14.47 -1.18 2.15
CA GLY A 360 -14.24 -0.22 1.06
C GLY A 360 -12.98 -0.50 0.22
N GLU A 361 -12.24 -1.57 0.49
CA GLU A 361 -11.07 -2.00 -0.29
C GLU A 361 -11.38 -3.05 -1.35
N SER A 362 -12.58 -3.66 -1.31
CA SER A 362 -13.07 -4.51 -2.40
C SER A 362 -13.19 -3.71 -3.70
N PHE A 363 -12.98 -4.37 -4.83
CA PHE A 363 -13.09 -3.75 -6.15
C PHE A 363 -13.52 -4.77 -7.21
N VAL A 364 -14.10 -4.27 -8.30
CA VAL A 364 -14.36 -5.08 -9.51
C VAL A 364 -13.43 -4.65 -10.63
N PHE A 365 -13.27 -5.53 -11.62
CA PHE A 365 -12.41 -5.25 -12.74
C PHE A 365 -12.82 -6.00 -14.00
N THR A 366 -12.38 -5.45 -15.13
CA THR A 366 -12.36 -6.09 -16.43
C THR A 366 -10.90 -6.27 -16.84
N LEU A 367 -10.59 -7.38 -17.50
CA LEU A 367 -9.27 -7.65 -18.11
C LEU A 367 -9.36 -7.69 -19.63
N ARG A 368 -10.47 -8.18 -20.17
CA ARG A 368 -10.79 -8.19 -21.61
C ARG A 368 -12.22 -7.70 -21.81
N PRO A 369 -12.47 -6.72 -22.69
CA PRO A 369 -11.55 -6.22 -23.74
C PRO A 369 -10.49 -5.22 -23.26
N SER A 370 -10.68 -4.55 -22.12
CA SER A 370 -9.70 -3.62 -21.55
C SER A 370 -9.41 -3.95 -20.07
N MET A 371 -8.15 -3.76 -19.65
CA MET A 371 -7.76 -3.93 -18.25
C MET A 371 -8.08 -2.68 -17.43
N GLU A 372 -9.20 -2.73 -16.70
CA GLU A 372 -9.75 -1.61 -15.92
C GLU A 372 -10.17 -2.08 -14.52
N ARG A 373 -9.88 -1.25 -13.52
CA ARG A 373 -10.27 -1.46 -12.11
C ARG A 373 -11.28 -0.39 -11.69
N TYR A 374 -12.41 -0.83 -11.16
CA TYR A 374 -13.47 0.01 -10.61
C TYR A 374 -13.53 -0.14 -9.09
N GLN A 375 -13.39 0.99 -8.41
CA GLN A 375 -13.38 1.06 -6.94
C GLN A 375 -13.80 2.46 -6.53
N GLN A 376 -14.82 2.56 -5.68
CA GLN A 376 -15.17 3.83 -5.05
C GLN A 376 -14.48 3.93 -3.69
N THR A 377 -13.86 5.08 -3.42
CA THR A 377 -13.40 5.39 -2.06
C THR A 377 -14.64 5.66 -1.23
N MET A 378 -14.95 4.82 -0.22
CA MET A 378 -16.03 5.13 0.71
C MET A 378 -15.74 6.47 1.39
N VAL A 379 -16.42 7.52 0.96
CA VAL A 379 -16.46 8.79 1.69
C VAL A 379 -17.47 8.58 2.82
N ASN A 380 -16.97 8.50 4.06
CA ASN A 380 -17.76 8.60 5.30
C ASN A 380 -18.85 7.52 5.58
N ILE A 381 -18.47 6.24 5.63
CA ILE A 381 -19.19 5.24 6.47
C ILE A 381 -18.18 4.53 7.39
N MET A 382 -17.26 5.29 7.97
CA MET A 382 -16.40 4.85 9.08
C MET A 382 -16.81 5.51 10.40
N THR A 383 -18.12 5.61 10.63
CA THR A 383 -18.70 5.64 11.98
C THR A 383 -19.42 4.31 12.18
N ARG A 384 -18.64 3.21 12.19
CA ARG A 384 -19.07 2.06 12.96
C ARG A 384 -19.20 2.56 14.38
N ARG A 385 -20.44 2.56 14.88
CA ARG A 385 -20.85 2.90 16.25
C ARG A 385 -19.71 2.53 17.20
N LEU A 386 -19.14 3.52 17.90
CA LEU A 386 -18.49 3.22 19.17
C LEU A 386 -19.58 2.55 20.01
N SER A 387 -19.49 1.24 20.14
CA SER A 387 -20.11 0.52 21.23
C SER A 387 -19.76 1.29 22.50
N THR A 388 -20.81 1.79 23.14
CA THR A 388 -20.86 2.43 24.46
C THR A 388 -19.73 1.96 25.38
N LEU A 389 -18.64 2.71 25.42
CA LEU A 389 -17.78 2.76 26.61
C LEU A 389 -18.48 3.73 27.57
N THR A 390 -19.21 3.15 28.50
CA THR A 390 -19.73 3.85 29.67
C THR A 390 -18.57 4.44 30.47
N CYS A 391 -18.44 5.76 30.44
CA CYS A 391 -17.76 6.52 31.49
C CYS A 391 -18.82 7.33 32.25
N PRO A 392 -18.85 7.30 33.59
CA PRO A 392 -19.89 7.96 34.35
C PRO A 392 -19.63 9.48 34.48
N ALA A 393 -20.73 10.22 34.37
CA ALA A 393 -20.99 11.57 34.87
C ALA A 393 -20.29 12.76 34.19
N GLY A 394 -21.10 13.54 33.46
CA GLY A 394 -20.78 14.90 33.01
C GLY A 394 -21.82 15.42 32.00
N THR A 395 -22.86 16.08 32.52
CA THR A 395 -24.00 16.79 31.89
C THR A 395 -24.02 17.08 30.37
N PRO A 396 -25.17 16.90 29.68
CA PRO A 396 -25.34 17.21 28.27
C PRO A 396 -25.69 18.69 28.01
N GLN A 397 -25.06 19.30 27.01
CA GLN A 397 -25.58 20.49 26.33
C GLN A 397 -25.99 20.14 24.90
N ASP A 398 -27.23 20.51 24.57
CA ASP A 398 -27.91 20.34 23.28
C ASP A 398 -27.46 21.41 22.27
N PRO A 399 -27.15 21.05 21.01
CA PRO A 399 -27.09 21.98 19.91
C PRO A 399 -28.09 21.59 18.80
N SER A 400 -29.34 22.01 18.99
CA SER A 400 -30.47 21.93 18.07
C SER A 400 -30.36 22.90 16.87
N TYR A 401 -29.21 22.91 16.16
CA TYR A 401 -28.97 23.83 15.03
C TYR A 401 -28.51 23.19 13.70
N LEU A 402 -28.72 21.89 13.46
CA LEU A 402 -28.38 21.25 12.17
C LEU A 402 -29.53 20.45 11.51
N THR A 403 -30.78 20.78 11.80
CA THR A 403 -31.94 20.17 11.11
C THR A 403 -32.53 21.11 10.06
N ILE A 404 -32.33 20.79 8.78
CA ILE A 404 -33.24 21.20 7.69
C ILE A 404 -34.09 19.97 7.35
N PRO A 405 -35.44 20.07 7.35
CA PRO A 405 -36.31 18.94 7.05
C PRO A 405 -36.44 18.73 5.54
N PHE A 406 -36.43 17.47 5.08
CA PHE A 406 -36.96 17.12 3.77
C PHE A 406 -38.33 16.46 3.94
N THR A 407 -39.33 17.10 3.34
CA THR A 407 -40.72 16.66 3.22
C THR A 407 -40.82 15.50 2.24
N ALA A 408 -41.40 14.39 2.67
CA ALA A 408 -41.87 13.31 1.81
C ALA A 408 -43.25 13.69 1.23
N PRO A 409 -43.55 13.36 -0.05
CA PRO A 409 -44.94 13.25 -0.51
C PRO A 409 -45.44 11.81 -0.31
N SER A 410 -46.61 11.69 0.31
CA SER A 410 -47.37 10.46 0.55
C SER A 410 -48.43 10.20 -0.54
N GLU A 411 -48.52 8.94 -0.97
CA GLU A 411 -49.70 8.13 -1.43
C GLU A 411 -50.51 8.63 -2.66
N GLU A 412 -50.94 7.79 -3.61
CA GLU A 412 -51.81 6.59 -3.48
C GLU A 412 -51.71 5.59 -4.67
N PRO A 413 -52.32 4.38 -4.58
CA PRO A 413 -51.97 3.17 -5.34
C PRO A 413 -52.91 2.87 -6.52
N LEU A 414 -52.54 1.96 -7.44
CA LEU A 414 -53.50 1.12 -8.20
C LEU A 414 -52.88 -0.08 -8.92
N CYS A 415 -53.41 -1.25 -8.53
CA CYS A 415 -53.69 -2.49 -9.28
C CYS A 415 -52.55 -3.32 -9.91
N ALA A 416 -52.32 -4.47 -9.27
CA ALA A 416 -51.71 -5.66 -9.84
C ALA A 416 -52.48 -6.19 -11.07
N LYS A 417 -51.73 -6.71 -12.04
CA LYS A 417 -52.04 -7.96 -12.75
C LYS A 417 -50.76 -8.48 -13.44
N ASP A 418 -50.45 -9.73 -13.09
CA ASP A 418 -49.57 -10.67 -13.79
C ASP A 418 -48.06 -10.38 -13.81
N ALA A 419 -47.43 -10.51 -12.64
CA ALA A 419 -46.06 -10.99 -12.56
C ALA A 419 -46.03 -12.18 -11.61
N VAL A 420 -45.74 -13.35 -12.16
CA VAL A 420 -45.62 -14.63 -11.46
C VAL A 420 -44.79 -14.45 -10.19
N LEU A 421 -45.39 -14.81 -9.06
CA LEU A 421 -44.78 -15.01 -7.75
C LEU A 421 -43.46 -15.79 -7.89
N THR A 422 -42.35 -15.06 -8.04
CA THR A 422 -41.02 -15.60 -7.84
C THR A 422 -40.61 -15.16 -6.44
N TRP A 423 -40.89 -16.04 -5.49
CA TRP A 423 -40.41 -15.93 -4.13
C TRP A 423 -38.89 -15.95 -4.19
N CYS A 424 -38.22 -14.83 -3.92
CA CYS A 424 -36.76 -14.76 -3.78
C CYS A 424 -36.34 -15.39 -2.44
N PHE A 425 -36.50 -16.71 -2.33
CA PHE A 425 -35.85 -17.57 -1.34
C PHE A 425 -35.06 -18.62 -2.13
N SER A 426 -33.90 -18.24 -2.65
CA SER A 426 -32.88 -19.18 -3.14
C SER A 426 -31.58 -18.43 -3.44
N CYS A 427 -30.58 -18.65 -2.60
CA CYS A 427 -29.13 -18.54 -2.84
C CYS A 427 -28.67 -17.74 -4.09
N VAL A 428 -28.92 -16.43 -4.12
CA VAL A 428 -28.25 -15.53 -5.08
C VAL A 428 -26.92 -15.16 -4.46
N PHE A 429 -25.81 -15.49 -5.12
CA PHE A 429 -24.49 -14.98 -4.79
C PHE A 429 -24.54 -13.44 -4.84
N PRO A 430 -24.54 -12.70 -3.72
CA PRO A 430 -24.34 -11.26 -3.80
C PRO A 430 -22.82 -11.11 -3.84
N VAL A 431 -22.17 -11.43 -4.99
CA VAL A 431 -20.71 -11.27 -5.05
C VAL A 431 -20.39 -9.81 -4.77
N LEU A 432 -21.05 -8.85 -5.41
CA LEU A 432 -20.87 -7.43 -5.13
C LEU A 432 -22.12 -6.64 -5.52
N SER A 433 -23.17 -6.78 -4.73
CA SER A 433 -24.35 -5.91 -4.84
C SER A 433 -24.00 -4.56 -4.23
N GLY A 434 -24.11 -3.48 -4.99
CA GLY A 434 -24.09 -2.13 -4.45
C GLY A 434 -25.51 -1.71 -4.09
N GLY A 435 -25.68 -0.94 -3.00
CA GLY A 435 -26.97 -0.30 -2.74
C GLY A 435 -27.42 0.57 -3.93
N ASP A 436 -28.74 0.65 -4.14
CA ASP A 436 -29.47 1.38 -5.20
C ASP A 436 -28.62 1.76 -6.42
N GLY A 437 -28.53 0.85 -7.41
CA GLY A 437 -27.84 1.16 -8.66
C GLY A 437 -27.33 -0.01 -9.50
N GLY A 438 -27.80 -1.24 -9.28
CA GLY A 438 -27.43 -2.44 -10.07
C GLY A 438 -26.31 -3.31 -9.46
N HIS A 439 -26.15 -4.52 -9.99
CA HIS A 439 -25.17 -5.50 -9.51
C HIS A 439 -23.92 -5.52 -10.39
N ALA A 440 -22.75 -5.21 -9.81
CA ALA A 440 -21.50 -5.19 -10.58
C ALA A 440 -21.15 -6.57 -11.16
N LEU A 441 -21.38 -7.62 -10.36
CA LEU A 441 -21.23 -9.01 -10.78
C LEU A 441 -22.18 -9.90 -9.98
N CYS A 442 -23.06 -10.62 -10.68
CA CYS A 442 -23.98 -11.60 -10.11
C CYS A 442 -23.78 -12.96 -10.81
N LEU A 443 -23.66 -14.04 -10.04
CA LEU A 443 -23.47 -15.40 -10.55
C LEU A 443 -24.71 -16.24 -10.25
N HIS A 444 -25.08 -17.12 -11.18
CA HIS A 444 -26.11 -18.12 -10.96
C HIS A 444 -25.62 -19.24 -10.02
N ALA A 445 -26.55 -19.94 -9.37
CA ALA A 445 -26.23 -20.97 -8.38
C ALA A 445 -25.51 -22.20 -8.96
N ASP A 446 -25.67 -22.44 -10.26
CA ASP A 446 -25.00 -23.51 -11.02
C ASP A 446 -23.62 -23.10 -11.55
N LEU A 447 -23.19 -21.84 -11.34
CA LEU A 447 -21.97 -21.27 -11.91
C LEU A 447 -21.86 -21.44 -13.45
N GLU A 448 -22.99 -21.58 -14.16
CA GLU A 448 -23.01 -21.69 -15.63
C GLU A 448 -23.18 -20.34 -16.31
N GLY A 449 -23.69 -19.34 -15.58
CA GLY A 449 -23.93 -18.01 -16.10
C GLY A 449 -24.04 -16.96 -15.00
N GLY A 450 -24.33 -15.74 -15.43
CA GLY A 450 -24.47 -14.60 -14.55
C GLY A 450 -24.87 -13.34 -15.30
N SER A 451 -24.89 -12.25 -14.54
CA SER A 451 -25.19 -10.92 -15.06
C SER A 451 -24.30 -9.85 -14.47
N THR A 452 -24.16 -8.75 -15.19
CA THR A 452 -23.41 -7.56 -14.79
C THR A 452 -24.13 -6.30 -15.28
N GLU A 453 -24.22 -5.32 -14.40
CA GLU A 453 -24.91 -4.06 -14.62
C GLU A 453 -23.98 -2.89 -14.24
N PRO A 454 -24.29 -1.64 -14.63
CA PRO A 454 -23.67 -0.50 -13.97
C PRO A 454 -23.84 -0.64 -12.46
N CYS A 455 -22.85 -0.23 -11.68
CA CYS A 455 -22.93 -0.32 -10.22
C CYS A 455 -22.37 0.93 -9.57
N ASP A 456 -23.23 1.64 -8.85
CA ASP A 456 -22.87 2.89 -8.21
C ASP A 456 -21.81 2.73 -7.11
N THR A 457 -21.84 1.62 -6.37
CA THR A 457 -20.89 1.33 -5.28
C THR A 457 -19.45 1.20 -5.76
N PHE A 458 -19.22 0.68 -6.96
CA PHE A 458 -17.88 0.57 -7.53
C PHE A 458 -17.59 1.67 -8.56
N LYS A 459 -18.63 2.44 -8.95
CA LYS A 459 -18.63 3.30 -10.14
C LYS A 459 -18.16 2.54 -11.37
N SER A 460 -18.71 1.34 -11.55
CA SER A 460 -18.43 0.47 -12.69
C SER A 460 -19.51 0.55 -13.75
N ILE A 461 -19.11 0.34 -14.99
CA ILE A 461 -19.99 -0.07 -16.08
C ILE A 461 -20.21 -1.59 -16.01
N PRO A 462 -21.11 -2.19 -16.82
CA PRO A 462 -21.15 -3.64 -17.00
C PRO A 462 -19.76 -4.17 -17.35
N LEU A 463 -19.30 -5.18 -16.61
CA LEU A 463 -17.92 -5.68 -16.70
C LEU A 463 -17.65 -6.52 -17.95
N CYS A 464 -18.72 -7.05 -18.54
CA CYS A 464 -18.80 -7.83 -19.77
C CYS A 464 -20.23 -7.64 -20.35
N ARG A 465 -20.61 -8.41 -21.38
CA ARG A 465 -21.99 -8.41 -21.86
C ARG A 465 -22.98 -8.69 -20.72
N GLY A 466 -24.01 -7.85 -20.59
CA GLY A 466 -24.85 -7.77 -19.40
C GLY A 466 -25.42 -9.10 -18.89
N GLN A 467 -25.78 -10.03 -19.78
CA GLN A 467 -26.07 -11.43 -19.45
C GLN A 467 -25.02 -12.30 -20.14
N PHE A 468 -24.40 -13.23 -19.39
CA PHE A 468 -23.29 -14.03 -19.90
C PHE A 468 -23.34 -15.48 -19.44
N LYS A 469 -22.68 -16.35 -20.22
CA LYS A 469 -22.37 -17.74 -19.83
C LYS A 469 -20.91 -17.86 -19.44
N ILE A 470 -20.64 -18.65 -18.40
CA ILE A 470 -19.31 -18.86 -17.83
C ILE A 470 -18.67 -20.06 -18.54
N GLN A 471 -17.56 -19.80 -19.23
CA GLN A 471 -16.70 -20.84 -19.76
C GLN A 471 -15.84 -21.44 -18.65
N SER A 472 -15.19 -20.59 -17.84
CA SER A 472 -14.35 -21.01 -16.72
C SER A 472 -14.32 -19.94 -15.64
N LEU A 473 -14.30 -20.35 -14.37
CA LEU A 473 -14.18 -19.48 -13.22
C LEU A 473 -13.14 -20.05 -12.26
N GLU A 474 -12.28 -19.17 -11.75
CA GLU A 474 -11.24 -19.47 -10.79
C GLU A 474 -11.31 -18.51 -9.59
N VAL A 475 -10.99 -19.02 -8.40
CA VAL A 475 -10.80 -18.19 -7.21
C VAL A 475 -9.38 -18.35 -6.72
N TRP A 476 -8.75 -17.22 -6.45
CA TRP A 476 -7.37 -17.11 -6.03
C TRP A 476 -7.30 -16.48 -4.64
N GLY A 477 -6.39 -16.96 -3.82
CA GLY A 477 -6.10 -16.39 -2.50
C GLY A 477 -4.60 -16.23 -2.29
N SER A 478 -4.22 -15.76 -1.11
CA SER A 478 -2.84 -15.72 -0.64
C SER A 478 -2.77 -16.48 0.68
N VAL A 479 -2.04 -17.59 0.74
CA VAL A 479 -1.83 -18.31 2.00
C VAL A 479 -0.45 -17.99 2.56
N PHE A 480 -0.42 -17.64 3.84
CA PHE A 480 0.79 -17.73 4.64
C PHE A 480 1.04 -19.20 4.95
N LEU A 481 1.95 -19.83 4.20
CA LEU A 481 2.45 -21.14 4.60
C LEU A 481 3.31 -20.91 5.85
N SER A 482 2.81 -21.32 7.02
CA SER A 482 3.63 -21.37 8.22
C SER A 482 4.83 -22.29 7.99
N ASP A 483 5.91 -22.11 8.75
CA ASP A 483 7.15 -22.90 8.63
C ASP A 483 6.90 -24.42 8.69
N SER A 484 5.81 -24.88 9.29
CA SER A 484 5.40 -26.30 9.35
C SER A 484 4.67 -26.81 8.10
N GLN A 485 4.07 -25.93 7.29
CA GLN A 485 3.39 -26.28 6.04
C GLN A 485 4.28 -26.16 4.80
N GLN A 486 5.36 -25.36 4.86
CA GLN A 486 6.35 -25.31 3.77
C GLN A 486 7.15 -26.62 3.59
N LEU A 487 7.23 -27.45 4.63
CA LEU A 487 7.88 -28.77 4.57
C LEU A 487 7.12 -29.80 3.71
N TYR A 488 5.89 -29.51 3.30
CA TYR A 488 5.04 -30.42 2.52
C TYR A 488 4.80 -29.98 1.07
N ILE A 489 5.44 -28.89 0.61
CA ILE A 489 5.25 -28.34 -0.74
C ILE A 489 6.55 -28.41 -1.59
N PHE A 490 7.54 -29.19 -1.17
CA PHE A 490 8.70 -29.54 -2.00
C PHE A 490 8.78 -31.04 -2.27
#